data_AF-A0A946PWN6-F1
#
_entry.id   AF-A0A946PWN6-F1
#
_cell.length_a   1.000
_cell.length_b   1.000
_cell.length_c   1.000
_cell.angle_alpha   90.00
_cell.angle_beta   90.00
_cell.angle_gamma   90.00
#
_symmetry.space_group_name_H-M   'P 1'
#
loop_
_entity.id
_entity.type
_entity.pdbx_description
1 polymer ?
#
loop_
_entity_poly.entity_id
_entity_poly.type
_entity_poly.pdbx_seq_one_letter_code
_entity_poly.pdbx_strand_id
1 'polypeptide(L)'
;MKVRANRWIFIGLFLPMLILLTSCSGPDEHIWLKSSGWSRAVFLGNTTLNDPVTMTLDDEGQIYFVLLSSDADRTESFFDVIALDANGLPLWEQNLGEISLNRPDTPQIIWEDGHLRLFWLDNENLYTLALDTEGNPLGAATLLSADIVVGSYSVAIDDSGGHRLWFAGPRKNPGAYALSSSDGNGEIISVDPEGIRVQIRYDHENNLHVAWLQYPLGYGRSKLFYGEYTTETDINAIAPFNVHELSIGPSNALTGPVMGMDTDEIYVFWTVVMRTGLSAGGVETSYVHFPLGEPARSSLPKKISVPSDYGSSFETISGSIFNVGERVALPSVSGFRTTELEEIMPNPSQAGELAIIFRSPMQYLWRKVRDQVNMVYLAQGEPTSYQPLSFTTELSTSPNLMNSAEHDLHVTWLEKIEDNWYAVYFASTSPTISETFSHSTGRELGRVFAQVAFGMLVGILMAPIAAGILMIAPLAILFIFSPLRKYSSERVQDIFSVISILLGIVAVWMGKLAMLPDMLGYVPFSAWIPEIPFALAEILRLGVPVLFSLLAIFIAWFYTYRQSNKSTLYFILIYVGVDSALTTAIYAVLIYGAI
;
A
#
# COMPACT_ATOMS: atom_id res chain seq x y z
N MET A 1 51.13 -2.38 -27.93
CA MET A 1 51.10 -2.53 -26.45
C MET A 1 49.92 -3.40 -26.06
N LYS A 2 50.15 -4.62 -25.54
CA LYS A 2 49.11 -5.49 -24.98
C LYS A 2 48.77 -4.96 -23.59
N VAL A 3 47.61 -4.32 -23.43
CA VAL A 3 47.07 -3.98 -22.11
C VAL A 3 46.74 -5.29 -21.41
N ARG A 4 47.59 -5.73 -20.48
CA ARG A 4 47.24 -6.79 -19.53
C ARG A 4 46.16 -6.20 -18.62
N ALA A 5 44.89 -6.39 -18.99
CA ALA A 5 43.77 -6.11 -18.10
C ALA A 5 43.99 -6.93 -16.83
N ASN A 6 44.17 -6.24 -15.71
CA ASN A 6 44.61 -6.81 -14.46
C ASN A 6 43.48 -7.69 -13.90
N ARG A 7 43.64 -9.03 -13.93
CA ARG A 7 42.64 -10.00 -13.42
C ARG A 7 42.20 -9.69 -11.98
N TRP A 8 43.06 -9.03 -11.21
CA TRP A 8 42.79 -8.55 -9.86
C TRP A 8 41.70 -7.47 -9.76
N ILE A 9 41.48 -6.66 -10.81
CA ILE A 9 40.40 -5.67 -10.84
C ILE A 9 39.04 -6.37 -10.96
N PHE A 10 38.95 -7.43 -11.80
CA PHE A 10 37.72 -8.20 -11.93
C PHE A 10 37.40 -8.98 -10.65
N ILE A 11 38.39 -9.60 -10.00
CA ILE A 11 38.20 -10.32 -8.73
C ILE A 11 37.83 -9.32 -7.60
N GLY A 12 38.46 -8.14 -7.57
CA GLY A 12 38.15 -7.09 -6.60
C GLY A 12 36.76 -6.46 -6.76
N LEU A 13 36.17 -6.50 -7.96
CA LEU A 13 34.77 -6.12 -8.22
C LEU A 13 33.77 -7.25 -7.92
N PHE A 14 34.16 -8.50 -8.15
CA PHE A 14 33.28 -9.66 -7.98
C PHE A 14 33.00 -10.00 -6.51
N LEU A 15 33.99 -9.84 -5.63
CA LEU A 15 33.86 -10.14 -4.21
C LEU A 15 32.84 -9.25 -3.46
N PRO A 16 32.87 -7.91 -3.59
CA PRO A 16 31.83 -7.06 -3.00
C PRO A 16 30.46 -7.30 -3.63
N MET A 17 30.39 -7.64 -4.93
CA MET A 17 29.14 -8.02 -5.59
C MET A 17 28.54 -9.30 -4.98
N LEU A 18 29.38 -10.28 -4.63
CA LEU A 18 28.93 -11.52 -3.97
C LEU A 18 28.45 -11.29 -2.53
N ILE A 19 29.12 -10.39 -1.80
CA ILE A 19 28.71 -10.00 -0.43
C ILE A 19 27.39 -9.21 -0.46
N LEU A 20 27.19 -8.37 -1.47
CA LEU A 20 25.92 -7.67 -1.69
C LEU A 20 24.76 -8.64 -2.01
N LEU A 21 25.03 -9.74 -2.72
CA LEU A 21 24.01 -10.75 -3.04
C LEU A 21 23.54 -11.55 -1.82
N THR A 22 24.37 -11.75 -0.80
CA THR A 22 23.99 -12.47 0.43
C THR A 22 23.21 -11.62 1.44
N SER A 23 23.20 -10.30 1.28
CA SER A 23 22.50 -9.37 2.20
C SER A 23 21.07 -9.01 1.76
N CYS A 24 20.55 -9.66 0.71
CA CYS A 24 19.26 -9.32 0.08
C CYS A 24 18.06 -10.17 0.54
N SER A 25 18.21 -11.05 1.53
CA SER A 25 17.10 -11.90 2.01
C SER A 25 16.53 -11.36 3.34
N GLY A 26 15.33 -10.81 3.29
CA GLY A 26 14.57 -10.33 4.45
C GLY A 26 13.54 -9.28 4.05
N PRO A 27 12.50 -9.01 4.88
CA PRO A 27 11.59 -7.91 4.66
C PRO A 27 12.33 -6.58 4.61
N ASP A 28 11.75 -5.63 3.88
CA ASP A 28 12.33 -4.32 3.71
C ASP A 28 12.24 -3.55 5.03
N GLU A 29 13.37 -3.05 5.56
CA GLU A 29 13.35 -2.25 6.80
C GLU A 29 12.45 -1.01 6.67
N HIS A 30 12.53 -0.37 5.52
CA HIS A 30 11.67 0.74 5.14
C HIS A 30 11.08 0.55 3.75
N ILE A 31 9.80 0.93 3.61
CA ILE A 31 9.09 1.05 2.34
C ILE A 31 8.83 2.52 2.04
N TRP A 32 9.08 2.92 0.79
CA TRP A 32 8.73 4.24 0.31
C TRP A 32 7.27 4.28 -0.08
N LEU A 33 6.54 5.25 0.48
CA LEU A 33 5.14 5.49 0.13
C LEU A 33 5.07 6.45 -1.05
N LYS A 34 4.03 6.30 -1.85
CA LYS A 34 3.82 7.16 -3.02
C LYS A 34 3.06 8.46 -2.68
N SER A 35 2.93 8.76 -1.39
CA SER A 35 1.98 9.72 -0.87
C SER A 35 2.67 10.82 -0.09
N SER A 36 2.47 12.06 -0.56
CA SER A 36 2.99 13.26 0.08
C SER A 36 2.48 13.39 1.52
N GLY A 37 3.35 13.85 2.42
CA GLY A 37 3.05 14.06 3.83
C GLY A 37 3.04 12.80 4.69
N TRP A 38 3.26 11.62 4.12
CA TRP A 38 3.47 10.40 4.90
C TRP A 38 4.95 10.16 5.15
N SER A 39 5.26 9.57 6.30
CA SER A 39 6.57 8.98 6.59
C SER A 39 6.86 7.82 5.63
N ARG A 40 8.12 7.37 5.59
CA ARG A 40 8.37 6.00 5.09
C ARG A 40 7.67 5.01 6.00
N ALA A 41 7.29 3.86 5.47
CA ALA A 41 6.84 2.76 6.30
C ALA A 41 8.04 2.11 6.99
N VAL A 42 7.90 1.74 8.25
CA VAL A 42 8.89 0.96 9.01
C VAL A 42 8.36 -0.45 9.23
N PHE A 43 9.22 -1.44 9.08
CA PHE A 43 8.94 -2.81 9.45
C PHE A 43 8.86 -2.95 10.99
N LEU A 44 7.70 -3.35 11.51
CA LEU A 44 7.50 -3.57 12.94
C LEU A 44 7.89 -4.99 13.37
N GLY A 45 7.56 -5.98 12.53
CA GLY A 45 7.69 -7.39 12.87
C GLY A 45 6.94 -8.26 11.89
N ASN A 46 6.94 -9.57 12.14
CA ASN A 46 6.17 -10.51 11.35
C ASN A 46 4.94 -10.98 12.13
N THR A 47 3.87 -11.31 11.40
CA THR A 47 2.68 -11.93 11.97
C THR A 47 2.26 -13.13 11.13
N THR A 48 1.67 -14.12 11.77
CA THR A 48 1.08 -15.30 11.13
C THR A 48 -0.41 -15.09 10.80
N LEU A 49 -1.01 -14.04 11.37
CA LEU A 49 -2.41 -13.69 11.20
C LEU A 49 -2.60 -12.72 10.03
N ASN A 50 -3.61 -12.97 9.20
CA ASN A 50 -3.95 -12.08 8.09
C ASN A 50 -5.03 -11.05 8.48
N ASP A 51 -4.99 -10.56 9.72
CA ASP A 51 -5.92 -9.57 10.24
C ASP A 51 -5.26 -8.20 10.36
N PRO A 52 -6.05 -7.11 10.38
CA PRO A 52 -5.51 -5.78 10.64
C PRO A 52 -4.73 -5.75 11.96
N VAL A 53 -3.47 -5.29 11.90
CA VAL A 53 -2.66 -5.08 13.11
C VAL A 53 -3.16 -3.82 13.78
N THR A 54 -3.90 -4.02 14.87
CA THR A 54 -4.48 -2.90 15.63
C THR A 54 -3.41 -2.13 16.39
N MET A 55 -3.70 -0.86 16.60
CA MET A 55 -2.84 0.05 17.32
C MET A 55 -3.67 0.93 18.26
N THR A 56 -3.05 1.38 19.35
CA THR A 56 -3.60 2.36 20.29
C THR A 56 -2.51 3.36 20.70
N LEU A 57 -2.94 4.55 21.13
CA LEU A 57 -2.09 5.59 21.69
C LEU A 57 -2.34 5.70 23.19
N ASP A 58 -1.31 5.97 23.98
CA ASP A 58 -1.49 6.45 25.35
C ASP A 58 -1.62 7.99 25.40
N ASP A 59 -1.76 8.50 26.62
CA ASP A 59 -1.87 9.93 26.91
C ASP A 59 -0.57 10.73 26.61
N GLU A 60 0.54 10.03 26.38
CA GLU A 60 1.87 10.58 26.10
C GLU A 60 2.25 10.50 24.62
N GLY A 61 1.38 9.90 23.80
CA GLY A 61 1.57 9.67 22.36
C GLY A 61 2.45 8.47 22.02
N GLN A 62 2.73 7.57 22.97
CA GLN A 62 3.34 6.27 22.69
C GLN A 62 2.35 5.40 21.92
N ILE A 63 2.85 4.57 21.02
CA ILE A 63 2.05 3.76 20.12
C ILE A 63 2.27 2.29 20.42
N TYR A 64 1.20 1.55 20.66
CA TYR A 64 1.25 0.13 20.96
C TYR A 64 0.62 -0.70 19.86
N PHE A 65 1.24 -1.82 19.53
CA PHE A 65 0.79 -2.76 18.51
C PHE A 65 0.71 -4.16 19.10
N VAL A 66 -0.16 -5.00 18.55
CA VAL A 66 -0.20 -6.43 18.87
C VAL A 66 -0.06 -7.28 17.61
N LEU A 67 0.93 -8.17 17.61
CA LEU A 67 1.23 -9.08 16.51
C LEU A 67 1.05 -10.52 16.98
N LEU A 68 0.61 -11.41 16.08
CA LEU A 68 0.56 -12.84 16.36
C LEU A 68 1.79 -13.53 15.78
N SER A 69 2.74 -13.85 16.65
CA SER A 69 3.97 -14.54 16.30
C SER A 69 3.88 -16.04 16.54
N SER A 70 4.87 -16.76 16.02
CA SER A 70 5.06 -18.18 16.29
C SER A 70 6.52 -18.47 16.56
N ASP A 71 6.78 -19.54 17.32
CA ASP A 71 8.12 -20.04 17.53
C ASP A 71 8.78 -20.48 16.21
N ALA A 72 10.10 -20.70 16.23
CA ALA A 72 10.85 -21.07 15.02
C ALA A 72 10.34 -22.35 14.35
N ASP A 73 9.81 -23.28 15.14
CA ASP A 73 9.24 -24.55 14.66
C ASP A 73 7.74 -24.43 14.29
N ARG A 74 7.12 -23.25 14.49
CA ARG A 74 5.71 -22.92 14.21
C ARG A 74 4.71 -23.85 14.92
N THR A 75 5.07 -24.31 16.12
CA THR A 75 4.27 -25.19 16.96
C THR A 75 3.45 -24.44 18.00
N GLU A 76 3.94 -23.28 18.46
CA GLU A 76 3.29 -22.46 19.47
C GLU A 76 3.09 -21.05 18.93
N SER A 77 1.88 -20.52 19.10
CA SER A 77 1.53 -19.14 18.73
C SER A 77 1.40 -18.30 20.00
N PHE A 78 1.89 -17.07 19.94
CA PHE A 78 1.87 -16.12 21.05
C PHE A 78 1.68 -14.70 20.52
N PHE A 79 1.21 -13.80 21.39
CA PHE A 79 1.17 -12.38 21.04
C PHE A 79 2.50 -11.71 21.37
N ASP A 80 2.99 -10.89 20.46
CA ASP A 80 4.05 -9.91 20.73
C ASP A 80 3.41 -8.52 20.79
N VAL A 81 3.66 -7.80 21.87
CA VAL A 81 3.25 -6.41 22.05
C VAL A 81 4.46 -5.52 21.82
N ILE A 82 4.32 -4.57 20.91
CA ILE A 82 5.41 -3.65 20.51
C ILE A 82 5.01 -2.24 20.91
N ALA A 83 5.91 -1.51 21.57
CA ALA A 83 5.72 -0.10 21.90
C ALA A 83 6.73 0.78 21.17
N LEU A 84 6.23 1.87 20.58
CA LEU A 84 7.02 2.96 20.01
C LEU A 84 6.80 4.23 20.82
N ASP A 85 7.83 5.07 20.93
CA ASP A 85 7.67 6.41 21.51
C ASP A 85 6.90 7.34 20.54
N ALA A 86 6.59 8.55 20.99
CA ALA A 86 5.93 9.57 20.18
C ALA A 86 6.74 10.05 18.94
N ASN A 87 8.01 9.64 18.83
CA ASN A 87 8.86 9.89 17.65
C ASN A 87 8.93 8.67 16.71
N GLY A 88 8.23 7.58 17.04
CA GLY A 88 8.21 6.33 16.28
C GLY A 88 9.42 5.42 16.55
N LEU A 89 10.22 5.68 17.58
CA LEU A 89 11.36 4.85 17.95
C LEU A 89 10.93 3.68 18.85
N PRO A 90 11.49 2.47 18.66
CA PRO A 90 11.18 1.33 19.53
C PRO A 90 11.53 1.61 20.99
N LEU A 91 10.55 1.44 21.88
CA LEU A 91 10.73 1.50 23.33
C LEU A 91 11.02 0.11 23.89
N TRP A 92 10.13 -0.84 23.60
CA TRP A 92 10.23 -2.23 24.04
C TRP A 92 9.37 -3.16 23.19
N GLU A 93 9.65 -4.45 23.30
CA GLU A 93 8.87 -5.54 22.72
C GLU A 93 8.68 -6.60 23.81
N GLN A 94 7.42 -6.98 24.05
CA GLN A 94 7.04 -7.90 25.12
C GLN A 94 6.31 -9.11 24.54
N ASN A 95 6.86 -10.28 24.84
CA ASN A 95 6.31 -11.57 24.44
C ASN A 95 5.31 -12.09 25.47
N LEU A 96 4.11 -12.47 25.02
CA LEU A 96 3.05 -13.04 25.86
C LEU A 96 2.93 -14.57 25.74
N GLY A 97 4.08 -15.27 25.72
CA GLY A 97 4.15 -16.73 25.56
C GLY A 97 3.49 -17.57 26.67
N GLU A 98 3.09 -16.95 27.79
CA GLU A 98 2.36 -17.64 28.86
C GLU A 98 0.87 -17.84 28.53
N ILE A 99 0.35 -17.16 27.50
CA ILE A 99 -1.04 -17.28 27.05
C ILE A 99 -1.15 -18.47 26.10
N SER A 100 -1.98 -19.46 26.45
CA SER A 100 -2.27 -20.59 25.56
C SER A 100 -3.21 -20.14 24.44
N LEU A 101 -2.70 -20.04 23.21
CA LEU A 101 -3.48 -19.72 22.01
C LEU A 101 -3.69 -20.97 21.15
N ASN A 102 -4.92 -21.19 20.66
CA ASN A 102 -5.22 -22.33 19.79
C ASN A 102 -5.47 -21.90 18.34
N ARG A 103 -6.40 -20.96 18.17
CA ARG A 103 -6.84 -20.34 16.91
C ARG A 103 -7.21 -18.88 17.20
N PRO A 104 -6.22 -18.05 17.54
CA PRO A 104 -6.44 -16.63 17.79
C PRO A 104 -6.88 -15.92 16.50
N ASP A 105 -7.82 -15.00 16.61
CA ASP A 105 -8.41 -14.25 15.51
C ASP A 105 -8.81 -12.84 15.99
N THR A 106 -8.70 -11.83 15.13
CA THR A 106 -9.13 -10.44 15.36
C THR A 106 -8.60 -9.80 16.66
N PRO A 107 -7.28 -9.75 16.94
CA PRO A 107 -6.77 -9.10 18.14
C PRO A 107 -6.97 -7.57 18.10
N GLN A 108 -7.46 -6.99 19.20
CA GLN A 108 -7.63 -5.55 19.39
C GLN A 108 -6.96 -5.09 20.68
N ILE A 109 -6.12 -4.07 20.61
CA ILE A 109 -5.52 -3.42 21.77
C ILE A 109 -6.10 -2.02 21.96
N ILE A 110 -6.41 -1.66 23.21
CA ILE A 110 -6.86 -0.32 23.60
C ILE A 110 -6.07 0.20 24.79
N TRP A 111 -6.02 1.52 24.95
CA TRP A 111 -5.56 2.22 26.15
C TRP A 111 -6.75 2.58 27.02
N GLU A 112 -6.74 2.20 28.30
CA GLU A 112 -7.78 2.48 29.29
C GLU A 112 -7.15 2.71 30.66
N ASP A 113 -7.48 3.83 31.32
CA ASP A 113 -7.12 4.12 32.71
C ASP A 113 -5.63 3.92 33.05
N GLY A 114 -4.71 4.26 32.13
CA GLY A 114 -3.27 4.11 32.34
C GLY A 114 -2.73 2.70 32.11
N HIS A 115 -3.53 1.82 31.51
CA HIS A 115 -3.19 0.43 31.22
C HIS A 115 -3.56 0.05 29.79
N LEU A 116 -2.92 -0.98 29.27
CA LEU A 116 -3.29 -1.59 28.00
C LEU A 116 -4.30 -2.69 28.23
N ARG A 117 -5.28 -2.82 27.35
CA ARG A 117 -6.23 -3.94 27.36
C ARG A 117 -6.26 -4.60 26.00
N LEU A 118 -5.99 -5.90 25.99
CA LEU A 118 -6.04 -6.75 24.82
C LEU A 118 -7.36 -7.51 24.79
N PHE A 119 -7.99 -7.58 23.62
CA PHE A 119 -9.13 -8.42 23.29
C PHE A 119 -8.79 -9.30 22.09
N TRP A 120 -9.31 -10.53 22.07
CA TRP A 120 -9.15 -11.44 20.92
C TRP A 120 -10.21 -12.53 20.95
N LEU A 121 -10.42 -13.16 19.80
CA LEU A 121 -11.15 -14.42 19.72
C LEU A 121 -10.15 -15.58 19.79
N ASP A 122 -10.41 -16.61 20.58
CA ASP A 122 -9.72 -17.90 20.48
C ASP A 122 -10.75 -19.03 20.37
N ASN A 123 -10.72 -19.76 19.24
CA ASN A 123 -11.68 -20.81 18.93
C ASN A 123 -13.15 -20.36 19.12
N GLU A 124 -13.50 -19.21 18.53
CA GLU A 124 -14.84 -18.57 18.59
C GLU A 124 -15.29 -18.15 20.00
N ASN A 125 -14.37 -18.00 20.96
CA ASN A 125 -14.66 -17.43 22.29
C ASN A 125 -13.93 -16.10 22.46
N LEU A 126 -14.59 -15.12 23.08
CA LEU A 126 -14.02 -13.79 23.27
C LEU A 126 -13.29 -13.70 24.61
N TYR A 127 -12.02 -13.30 24.57
CA TYR A 127 -11.17 -13.13 25.74
C TYR A 127 -10.70 -11.70 25.90
N THR A 128 -10.30 -11.35 27.12
CA THR A 128 -9.58 -10.11 27.41
C THR A 128 -8.42 -10.33 28.38
N LEU A 129 -7.42 -9.47 28.32
CA LEU A 129 -6.30 -9.42 29.24
C LEU A 129 -5.86 -7.96 29.45
N ALA A 130 -5.72 -7.56 30.72
CA ALA A 130 -5.12 -6.28 31.07
C ALA A 130 -3.59 -6.41 31.18
N LEU A 131 -2.88 -5.43 30.64
CA LEU A 131 -1.42 -5.32 30.65
C LEU A 131 -1.02 -3.98 31.28
N ASP A 132 0.15 -3.93 31.92
CA ASP A 132 0.74 -2.66 32.33
C ASP A 132 1.35 -1.88 31.14
N THR A 133 1.96 -0.74 31.43
CA THR A 133 2.60 0.16 30.45
C THR A 133 3.88 -0.41 29.84
N GLU A 134 4.37 -1.51 30.37
CA GLU A 134 5.51 -2.28 29.84
C GLU A 134 5.05 -3.58 29.16
N GLY A 135 3.73 -3.78 29.01
CA GLY A 135 3.13 -4.94 28.36
C GLY A 135 3.08 -6.20 29.23
N ASN A 136 3.39 -6.14 30.53
CA ASN A 136 3.29 -7.32 31.39
C ASN A 136 1.83 -7.62 31.77
N PRO A 137 1.41 -8.89 31.78
CA PRO A 137 0.08 -9.28 32.24
C PRO A 137 -0.20 -8.86 33.69
N LEU A 138 -1.30 -8.14 33.91
CA LEU A 138 -1.79 -7.79 35.25
C LEU A 138 -2.62 -8.90 35.90
N GLY A 139 -2.90 -9.97 35.15
CA GLY A 139 -3.69 -11.12 35.59
C GLY A 139 -3.73 -12.22 34.55
N ALA A 140 -4.66 -13.17 34.72
CA ALA A 140 -4.93 -14.19 33.71
C ALA A 140 -5.92 -13.69 32.66
N ALA A 141 -5.88 -14.29 31.46
CA ALA A 141 -6.87 -14.06 30.43
C ALA A 141 -8.28 -14.41 30.95
N THR A 142 -9.24 -13.52 30.71
CA THR A 142 -10.62 -13.63 31.17
C THR A 142 -11.55 -13.91 30.00
N LEU A 143 -12.39 -14.95 30.11
CA LEU A 143 -13.41 -15.28 29.11
C LEU A 143 -14.62 -14.35 29.28
N LEU A 144 -14.98 -13.62 28.23
CA LEU A 144 -16.08 -12.64 28.22
C LEU A 144 -17.38 -13.20 27.62
N SER A 145 -17.30 -14.13 26.67
CA SER A 145 -18.48 -14.62 25.94
C SER A 145 -19.27 -15.73 26.64
N ALA A 146 -18.81 -16.20 27.81
CA ALA A 146 -19.38 -17.35 28.51
C ALA A 146 -19.51 -18.58 27.59
N ASP A 147 -20.73 -19.06 27.34
CA ASP A 147 -21.05 -20.19 26.45
C ASP A 147 -21.47 -19.77 25.03
N ILE A 148 -21.44 -18.47 24.71
CA ILE A 148 -21.85 -17.93 23.42
C ILE A 148 -20.68 -18.01 22.43
N VAL A 149 -20.95 -18.62 21.28
CA VAL A 149 -20.03 -18.66 20.13
C VAL A 149 -19.99 -17.27 19.47
N VAL A 150 -18.80 -16.67 19.42
CA VAL A 150 -18.56 -15.33 18.88
C VAL A 150 -17.94 -15.43 17.48
N GLY A 151 -18.55 -14.75 16.52
CA GLY A 151 -18.03 -14.62 15.15
C GLY A 151 -17.43 -13.25 14.85
N SER A 152 -17.71 -12.24 15.66
CA SER A 152 -17.18 -10.88 15.53
C SER A 152 -17.40 -10.09 16.81
N TYR A 153 -16.55 -9.12 17.11
CA TYR A 153 -16.76 -8.16 18.18
C TYR A 153 -16.28 -6.76 17.78
N SER A 154 -16.67 -5.75 18.54
CA SER A 154 -16.25 -4.37 18.35
C SER A 154 -16.13 -3.70 19.72
N VAL A 155 -15.05 -2.97 19.91
CA VAL A 155 -14.79 -2.13 21.09
C VAL A 155 -14.82 -0.67 20.65
N ALA A 156 -15.40 0.20 21.48
CA ALA A 156 -15.32 1.65 21.31
C ALA A 156 -14.93 2.29 22.64
N ILE A 157 -14.08 3.31 22.57
CA ILE A 157 -13.60 4.10 23.71
C ILE A 157 -14.28 5.46 23.65
N ASP A 158 -14.81 5.92 24.79
CA ASP A 158 -15.38 7.25 24.96
C ASP A 158 -14.31 8.29 25.31
N ASP A 159 -14.68 9.58 25.31
CA ASP A 159 -13.74 10.66 25.61
C ASP A 159 -13.21 10.64 27.05
N SER A 160 -13.82 9.85 27.95
CA SER A 160 -13.37 9.69 29.33
C SER A 160 -12.38 8.53 29.52
N GLY A 161 -12.07 7.79 28.44
CA GLY A 161 -11.24 6.59 28.48
C GLY A 161 -12.01 5.33 28.83
N GLY A 162 -13.30 5.43 29.11
CA GLY A 162 -14.17 4.28 29.32
C GLY A 162 -14.44 3.56 27.99
N HIS A 163 -14.69 2.25 28.04
CA HIS A 163 -14.98 1.49 26.83
C HIS A 163 -16.31 0.74 26.90
N ARG A 164 -16.87 0.47 25.72
CA ARG A 164 -17.97 -0.47 25.51
C ARG A 164 -17.52 -1.57 24.59
N LEU A 165 -18.05 -2.76 24.83
CA LEU A 165 -17.79 -3.96 24.03
C LEU A 165 -19.12 -4.57 23.62
N TRP A 166 -19.29 -4.78 22.33
CA TRP A 166 -20.39 -5.55 21.76
C TRP A 166 -19.81 -6.71 20.95
N PHE A 167 -20.49 -7.85 20.97
CA PHE A 167 -20.09 -8.99 20.18
C PHE A 167 -21.30 -9.65 19.53
N ALA A 168 -21.04 -10.41 18.47
CA ALA A 168 -22.09 -11.10 17.75
C ALA A 168 -21.65 -12.49 17.31
N GLY A 169 -22.60 -13.41 17.27
CA GLY A 169 -22.39 -14.77 16.80
C GLY A 169 -22.17 -14.86 15.28
N PRO A 170 -21.64 -15.99 14.79
CA PRO A 170 -21.47 -16.22 13.37
C PRO A 170 -22.83 -16.42 12.67
N ARG A 171 -22.87 -16.34 11.34
CA ARG A 171 -24.10 -16.54 10.53
C ARG A 171 -24.88 -17.84 10.84
N LYS A 172 -24.19 -18.90 11.28
CA LYS A 172 -24.80 -20.19 11.62
C LYS A 172 -25.44 -20.20 13.02
N ASN A 173 -25.01 -19.31 13.90
CA ASN A 173 -25.51 -19.16 15.26
C ASN A 173 -25.61 -17.65 15.56
N PRO A 174 -26.59 -16.94 14.96
CA PRO A 174 -26.69 -15.49 15.07
C PRO A 174 -27.11 -15.07 16.48
N GLY A 175 -26.84 -13.80 16.79
CA GLY A 175 -27.14 -13.13 18.04
C GLY A 175 -26.17 -11.97 18.24
N ALA A 176 -26.66 -10.75 18.40
CA ALA A 176 -25.90 -9.57 18.77
C ALA A 176 -26.12 -9.26 20.25
N TYR A 177 -25.03 -9.01 20.98
CA TYR A 177 -25.00 -8.86 22.41
C TYR A 177 -24.18 -7.64 22.82
N ALA A 178 -24.66 -6.93 23.84
CA ALA A 178 -23.93 -5.87 24.52
C ALA A 178 -23.39 -6.40 25.84
N LEU A 179 -22.14 -6.06 26.17
CA LEU A 179 -21.55 -6.39 27.46
C LEU A 179 -21.58 -5.18 28.39
N SER A 180 -22.09 -5.36 29.61
CA SER A 180 -22.16 -4.29 30.61
C SER A 180 -20.81 -3.94 31.24
N SER A 181 -19.89 -4.91 31.33
CA SER A 181 -18.53 -4.75 31.87
C SER A 181 -17.59 -5.81 31.28
N SER A 182 -16.35 -5.41 30.98
CA SER A 182 -15.32 -6.28 30.39
C SER A 182 -14.38 -6.91 31.44
N ASP A 183 -14.78 -6.98 32.71
CA ASP A 183 -14.03 -7.62 33.79
C ASP A 183 -14.34 -9.13 33.95
N GLY A 184 -15.17 -9.68 33.07
CA GLY A 184 -15.65 -11.07 33.13
C GLY A 184 -16.85 -11.30 34.06
N ASN A 185 -17.30 -10.27 34.79
CA ASN A 185 -18.52 -10.32 35.61
C ASN A 185 -19.68 -9.55 34.98
N GLY A 186 -19.47 -8.94 33.81
CA GLY A 186 -20.50 -8.21 33.08
C GLY A 186 -21.69 -9.10 32.69
N GLU A 187 -22.89 -8.58 32.90
CA GLU A 187 -24.11 -9.11 32.30
C GLU A 187 -24.05 -8.99 30.76
N ILE A 188 -24.40 -10.08 30.08
CA ILE A 188 -24.54 -10.17 28.62
C ILE A 188 -26.00 -9.87 28.26
N ILE A 189 -26.23 -8.75 27.56
CA ILE A 189 -27.55 -8.27 27.19
C ILE A 189 -27.82 -8.62 25.71
N SER A 190 -28.86 -9.40 25.44
CA SER A 190 -29.28 -9.77 24.08
C SER A 190 -29.96 -8.59 23.38
N VAL A 191 -29.36 -8.08 22.30
CA VAL A 191 -29.87 -6.93 21.55
C VAL A 191 -30.70 -7.35 20.33
N ASP A 192 -30.17 -8.26 19.52
CA ASP A 192 -30.86 -8.79 18.35
C ASP A 192 -30.52 -10.27 18.17
N PRO A 193 -31.47 -11.20 18.35
CA PRO A 193 -31.20 -12.64 18.23
C PRO A 193 -30.84 -13.07 16.79
N GLU A 194 -31.12 -12.27 15.77
CA GLU A 194 -30.73 -12.55 14.38
C GLU A 194 -29.50 -11.73 13.93
N GLY A 195 -28.98 -10.87 14.82
CA GLY A 195 -27.88 -9.97 14.55
C GLY A 195 -26.53 -10.69 14.42
N ILE A 196 -25.71 -10.25 13.47
CA ILE A 196 -24.33 -10.67 13.27
C ILE A 196 -23.48 -9.43 12.93
N ARG A 197 -22.16 -9.53 13.07
CA ARG A 197 -21.20 -8.51 12.60
C ARG A 197 -21.52 -7.12 13.12
N VAL A 198 -21.24 -6.93 14.41
CA VAL A 198 -21.46 -5.66 15.09
C VAL A 198 -20.28 -4.70 14.88
N GLN A 199 -20.60 -3.41 14.78
CA GLN A 199 -19.65 -2.31 14.82
C GLN A 199 -20.20 -1.24 15.76
N ILE A 200 -19.34 -0.70 16.61
CA ILE A 200 -19.69 0.36 17.55
C ILE A 200 -18.69 1.51 17.50
N ARG A 201 -19.16 2.74 17.72
CA ARG A 201 -18.35 3.97 17.78
C ARG A 201 -19.02 5.01 18.66
N TYR A 202 -18.23 5.87 19.29
CA TYR A 202 -18.73 7.06 19.96
C TYR A 202 -18.62 8.28 19.05
N ASP A 203 -19.60 9.18 19.13
CA ASP A 203 -19.47 10.56 18.64
C ASP A 203 -18.83 11.47 19.70
N HIS A 204 -18.58 12.73 19.35
CA HIS A 204 -18.07 13.76 20.27
C HIS A 204 -19.03 14.14 21.41
N GLU A 205 -20.29 13.73 21.34
CA GLU A 205 -21.27 13.91 22.42
C GLU A 205 -21.31 12.69 23.35
N ASN A 206 -20.44 11.69 23.12
CA ASN A 206 -20.39 10.39 23.80
C ASN A 206 -21.67 9.56 23.65
N ASN A 207 -22.40 9.73 22.54
CA ASN A 207 -23.45 8.82 22.13
C ASN A 207 -22.83 7.60 21.42
N LEU A 208 -23.26 6.41 21.83
CA LEU A 208 -22.80 5.16 21.23
C LEU A 208 -23.64 4.85 19.99
N HIS A 209 -23.00 4.88 18.83
CA HIS A 209 -23.55 4.43 17.56
C HIS A 209 -23.24 2.96 17.34
N VAL A 210 -24.23 2.19 16.90
CA VAL A 210 -24.10 0.74 16.68
C VAL A 210 -24.69 0.37 15.33
N ALA A 211 -23.95 -0.37 14.53
CA ALA A 211 -24.44 -0.97 13.29
C ALA A 211 -24.23 -2.48 13.31
N TRP A 212 -25.19 -3.24 12.77
CA TRP A 212 -25.09 -4.69 12.62
C TRP A 212 -25.91 -5.20 11.44
N LEU A 213 -25.74 -6.48 11.11
CA LEU A 213 -26.45 -7.13 10.01
C LEU A 213 -27.37 -8.23 10.51
N GLN A 214 -28.50 -8.41 9.83
CA GLN A 214 -29.21 -9.68 9.80
C GLN A 214 -28.94 -10.34 8.45
N TYR A 215 -28.27 -11.50 8.41
CA TYR A 215 -27.92 -12.20 7.17
C TYR A 215 -28.36 -13.68 7.22
N PRO A 216 -29.63 -13.99 6.92
CA PRO A 216 -30.17 -15.34 7.07
C PRO A 216 -29.46 -16.36 6.16
N LEU A 217 -29.40 -17.63 6.57
CA LEU A 217 -28.85 -18.72 5.75
C LEU A 217 -29.74 -18.97 4.51
N GLY A 218 -29.12 -19.17 3.35
CA GLY A 218 -29.82 -19.46 2.11
C GLY A 218 -30.39 -18.22 1.43
N TYR A 219 -31.66 -18.27 1.03
CA TYR A 219 -32.35 -17.17 0.37
C TYR A 219 -33.04 -16.27 1.38
N GLY A 220 -32.79 -14.97 1.29
CA GLY A 220 -33.40 -13.95 2.13
C GLY A 220 -32.80 -12.58 1.82
N ARG A 221 -33.47 -11.52 2.25
CA ARG A 221 -32.88 -10.18 2.22
C ARG A 221 -32.02 -10.01 3.45
N SER A 222 -30.78 -9.58 3.26
CA SER A 222 -29.96 -9.17 4.40
C SER A 222 -30.38 -7.75 4.78
N LYS A 223 -30.43 -7.44 6.06
CA LYS A 223 -30.83 -6.12 6.54
C LYS A 223 -29.69 -5.49 7.31
N LEU A 224 -29.50 -4.20 7.08
CA LEU A 224 -28.53 -3.38 7.78
C LEU A 224 -29.26 -2.55 8.83
N PHE A 225 -28.93 -2.78 10.10
CA PHE A 225 -29.50 -2.06 11.22
C PHE A 225 -28.54 -1.04 11.78
N TYR A 226 -29.12 0.01 12.34
CA TYR A 226 -28.43 1.07 13.07
C TYR A 226 -29.22 1.42 14.34
N GLY A 227 -28.50 1.68 15.42
CA GLY A 227 -29.04 2.20 16.67
C GLY A 227 -28.09 3.22 17.29
N GLU A 228 -28.65 4.12 18.08
CA GLU A 228 -27.93 5.16 18.82
C GLU A 228 -28.33 5.07 20.28
N TYR A 229 -27.35 5.03 21.17
CA TYR A 229 -27.54 4.78 22.59
C TYR A 229 -26.79 5.82 23.39
N THR A 230 -27.51 6.63 24.17
CA THR A 230 -26.87 7.53 25.14
C THR A 230 -26.51 6.78 26.41
N THR A 231 -25.62 7.32 27.25
CA THR A 231 -25.17 6.69 28.50
C THR A 231 -26.32 6.34 29.46
N GLU A 232 -27.43 7.08 29.41
CA GLU A 232 -28.61 6.89 30.28
C GLU A 232 -29.67 5.96 29.67
N THR A 233 -29.54 5.58 28.40
CA THR A 233 -30.59 4.81 27.72
C THR A 233 -30.47 3.32 28.01
N ASP A 234 -31.58 2.70 28.41
CA ASP A 234 -31.69 1.25 28.46
C ASP A 234 -31.58 0.69 27.03
N ILE A 235 -30.60 -0.17 26.81
CA ILE A 235 -30.31 -0.81 25.52
C ILE A 235 -31.56 -1.51 24.97
N ASN A 236 -32.43 -2.06 25.83
CA ASN A 236 -33.65 -2.76 25.42
C ASN A 236 -34.80 -1.82 25.03
N ALA A 237 -34.71 -0.52 25.34
CA ALA A 237 -35.77 0.44 25.08
C ALA A 237 -35.72 1.04 23.66
N ILE A 238 -34.62 0.86 22.93
CA ILE A 238 -34.39 1.47 21.62
C ILE A 238 -34.79 0.50 20.52
N ALA A 239 -35.72 0.92 19.64
CA ALA A 239 -36.03 0.18 18.43
C ALA A 239 -35.01 0.51 17.34
N PRO A 240 -34.28 -0.48 16.79
CA PRO A 240 -33.28 -0.22 15.77
C PRO A 240 -33.90 0.22 14.44
N PHE A 241 -33.16 1.07 13.72
CA PHE A 241 -33.55 1.52 12.39
C PHE A 241 -32.99 0.60 11.31
N ASN A 242 -33.83 0.15 10.38
CA ASN A 242 -33.39 -0.57 9.18
C ASN A 242 -32.91 0.44 8.13
N VAL A 243 -31.60 0.65 8.05
CA VAL A 243 -30.96 1.60 7.14
C VAL A 243 -31.11 1.12 5.69
N HIS A 244 -30.92 -0.18 5.43
CA HIS A 244 -30.94 -0.70 4.08
C HIS A 244 -31.23 -2.21 3.99
N GLU A 245 -31.91 -2.63 2.92
CA GLU A 245 -32.10 -4.04 2.58
C GLU A 245 -31.22 -4.46 1.39
N LEU A 246 -30.36 -5.44 1.62
CA LEU A 246 -29.41 -5.98 0.67
C LEU A 246 -29.96 -7.26 0.03
N SER A 247 -29.96 -7.29 -1.31
CA SER A 247 -30.26 -8.51 -2.08
C SER A 247 -28.98 -9.22 -2.47
N ILE A 248 -28.57 -10.21 -1.67
CA ILE A 248 -27.30 -10.92 -1.83
C ILE A 248 -27.58 -12.39 -2.18
N GLY A 249 -26.96 -12.87 -3.25
CA GLY A 249 -27.05 -14.27 -3.64
C GLY A 249 -26.41 -15.19 -2.60
N PRO A 250 -26.92 -16.41 -2.39
CA PRO A 250 -26.45 -17.33 -1.34
C PRO A 250 -24.98 -17.75 -1.50
N SER A 251 -24.43 -17.65 -2.71
CA SER A 251 -23.04 -17.94 -3.04
C SER A 251 -22.10 -16.75 -2.85
N ASN A 252 -22.61 -15.52 -2.69
CA ASN A 252 -21.79 -14.33 -2.53
C ASN A 252 -21.32 -14.19 -1.07
N ALA A 253 -20.12 -13.65 -0.89
CA ALA A 253 -19.63 -13.26 0.42
C ALA A 253 -19.98 -11.79 0.67
N LEU A 254 -20.45 -11.50 1.88
CA LEU A 254 -20.70 -10.14 2.35
C LEU A 254 -19.65 -9.83 3.42
N THR A 255 -19.02 -8.67 3.32
CA THR A 255 -18.15 -8.05 4.32
C THR A 255 -18.76 -6.73 4.76
N GLY A 256 -18.61 -6.39 6.04
CA GLY A 256 -19.36 -5.31 6.70
C GLY A 256 -20.39 -5.83 7.71
N PRO A 257 -21.16 -4.93 8.34
CA PRO A 257 -21.09 -3.49 8.12
C PRO A 257 -19.78 -2.93 8.66
N VAL A 258 -19.28 -1.87 8.05
CA VAL A 258 -18.20 -1.06 8.61
C VAL A 258 -18.75 0.35 8.75
N MET A 259 -18.63 0.93 9.93
CA MET A 259 -19.19 2.25 10.23
C MET A 259 -18.06 3.25 10.40
N GLY A 260 -18.21 4.44 9.83
CA GLY A 260 -17.37 5.61 10.08
C GLY A 260 -18.25 6.84 10.24
N MET A 261 -17.72 7.92 10.79
CA MET A 261 -18.46 9.17 10.97
C MET A 261 -17.55 10.37 10.76
N ASP A 262 -18.08 11.41 10.14
CA ASP A 262 -17.53 12.76 10.23
C ASP A 262 -18.35 13.58 11.24
N THR A 263 -18.09 14.89 11.37
CA THR A 263 -18.80 15.77 12.32
C THR A 263 -20.31 15.89 12.08
N ASP A 264 -20.79 15.59 10.87
CA ASP A 264 -22.17 15.85 10.47
C ASP A 264 -22.92 14.55 10.09
N GLU A 265 -22.21 13.54 9.59
CA GLU A 265 -22.79 12.36 8.96
C GLU A 265 -22.16 11.04 9.42
N ILE A 266 -23.02 10.02 9.47
CA ILE A 266 -22.63 8.62 9.65
C ILE A 266 -22.60 7.96 8.28
N TYR A 267 -21.57 7.14 8.07
CA TYR A 267 -21.36 6.35 6.87
C TYR A 267 -21.35 4.87 7.23
N VAL A 268 -22.08 4.04 6.48
CA VAL A 268 -22.09 2.60 6.67
C VAL A 268 -21.74 1.89 5.36
N PHE A 269 -20.60 1.20 5.36
CA PHE A 269 -20.00 0.51 4.22
C PHE A 269 -20.25 -0.99 4.26
N TRP A 270 -20.35 -1.60 3.09
CA TRP A 270 -20.32 -3.05 2.92
C TRP A 270 -19.69 -3.42 1.58
N THR A 271 -19.07 -4.60 1.53
CA THR A 271 -18.46 -5.16 0.33
C THR A 271 -19.08 -6.50 0.00
N VAL A 272 -19.46 -6.72 -1.26
CA VAL A 272 -19.98 -7.99 -1.78
C VAL A 272 -18.97 -8.59 -2.75
N VAL A 273 -18.48 -9.79 -2.44
CA VAL A 273 -17.63 -10.59 -3.35
C VAL A 273 -18.50 -11.61 -4.06
N MET A 274 -18.59 -11.48 -5.38
CA MET A 274 -19.42 -12.32 -6.23
C MET A 274 -18.66 -13.60 -6.60
N ARG A 275 -19.12 -14.77 -6.13
CA ARG A 275 -18.41 -16.05 -6.35
C ARG A 275 -18.90 -16.86 -7.53
N THR A 276 -20.07 -16.53 -8.08
CA THR A 276 -20.72 -17.32 -9.13
C THR A 276 -21.46 -16.44 -10.12
N GLY A 277 -21.72 -16.96 -11.33
CA GLY A 277 -22.44 -16.23 -12.38
C GLY A 277 -21.50 -15.47 -13.32
N LEU A 278 -22.07 -14.58 -14.14
CA LEU A 278 -21.30 -13.81 -15.13
C LEU A 278 -20.34 -12.79 -14.49
N SER A 279 -20.63 -12.37 -13.27
CA SER A 279 -19.81 -11.43 -12.49
C SER A 279 -18.92 -12.14 -11.47
N ALA A 280 -18.69 -13.45 -11.62
CA ALA A 280 -17.83 -14.20 -10.71
C ALA A 280 -16.41 -13.62 -10.69
N GLY A 281 -15.87 -13.44 -9.48
CA GLY A 281 -14.60 -12.75 -9.25
C GLY A 281 -14.74 -11.24 -9.06
N GLY A 282 -15.91 -10.67 -9.31
CA GLY A 282 -16.17 -9.24 -9.09
C GLY A 282 -16.33 -8.89 -7.62
N VAL A 283 -15.85 -7.71 -7.25
CA VAL A 283 -16.00 -7.13 -5.92
C VAL A 283 -16.75 -5.80 -6.05
N GLU A 284 -17.77 -5.60 -5.20
CA GLU A 284 -18.50 -4.35 -5.16
C GLU A 284 -18.59 -3.81 -3.74
N THR A 285 -18.01 -2.63 -3.52
CA THR A 285 -18.21 -1.85 -2.30
C THR A 285 -19.33 -0.85 -2.50
N SER A 286 -20.21 -0.75 -1.51
CA SER A 286 -21.23 0.29 -1.45
C SER A 286 -21.33 0.86 -0.06
N TYR A 287 -21.91 2.06 0.02
CA TYR A 287 -22.17 2.73 1.28
C TYR A 287 -23.46 3.53 1.22
N VAL A 288 -24.00 3.81 2.40
CA VAL A 288 -25.04 4.81 2.64
C VAL A 288 -24.51 5.81 3.65
N HIS A 289 -25.06 7.02 3.61
CA HIS A 289 -24.79 8.03 4.62
C HIS A 289 -26.09 8.70 5.08
N PHE A 290 -26.08 9.24 6.30
CA PHE A 290 -27.17 10.03 6.86
C PHE A 290 -26.64 10.99 7.93
N PRO A 291 -27.34 12.11 8.20
CA PRO A 291 -26.99 13.00 9.30
C PRO A 291 -27.03 12.26 10.65
N LEU A 292 -26.13 12.63 11.56
CA LEU A 292 -26.12 12.14 12.95
C LEU A 292 -27.52 12.27 13.58
N GLY A 293 -27.98 11.25 14.30
CA GLY A 293 -29.32 11.22 14.89
C GLY A 293 -30.49 11.01 13.93
N GLU A 294 -30.28 11.05 12.61
CA GLU A 294 -31.36 11.05 11.62
C GLU A 294 -31.28 9.89 10.61
N PRO A 295 -31.24 8.60 11.04
CA PRO A 295 -31.10 7.45 10.13
C PRO A 295 -32.24 7.32 9.12
N ALA A 296 -33.40 7.93 9.39
CA ALA A 296 -34.52 8.02 8.46
C ALA A 296 -34.20 8.80 7.17
N ARG A 297 -33.14 9.61 7.17
CA ARG A 297 -32.66 10.37 6.01
C ARG A 297 -31.50 9.69 5.28
N SER A 298 -31.35 8.37 5.43
CA SER A 298 -30.38 7.57 4.68
C SER A 298 -30.42 7.85 3.18
N SER A 299 -29.25 8.07 2.61
CA SER A 299 -29.05 8.15 1.17
C SER A 299 -29.41 6.84 0.48
N LEU A 300 -29.55 6.89 -0.85
CA LEU A 300 -29.45 5.68 -1.66
C LEU A 300 -28.02 5.11 -1.61
N PRO A 301 -27.84 3.80 -1.80
CA PRO A 301 -26.51 3.20 -1.90
C PRO A 301 -25.67 3.86 -3.00
N LYS A 302 -24.47 4.30 -2.62
CA LYS A 302 -23.46 4.84 -3.52
C LYS A 302 -22.27 3.90 -3.59
N LYS A 303 -21.49 3.97 -4.67
CA LYS A 303 -20.23 3.25 -4.84
C LYS A 303 -19.08 4.23 -4.71
N ILE A 304 -17.98 3.79 -4.09
CA ILE A 304 -16.73 4.55 -4.11
C ILE A 304 -15.95 4.12 -5.35
N SER A 305 -15.50 5.09 -6.15
CA SER A 305 -14.67 4.83 -7.31
C SER A 305 -13.35 5.58 -7.14
N VAL A 306 -12.25 4.86 -7.17
CA VAL A 306 -10.90 5.41 -6.97
C VAL A 306 -10.02 5.15 -8.18
N PRO A 307 -8.96 5.93 -8.40
CA PRO A 307 -7.99 5.67 -9.46
C PRO A 307 -7.40 4.26 -9.30
N SER A 308 -7.21 3.54 -10.40
CA SER A 308 -6.52 2.25 -10.42
C SER A 308 -5.19 2.32 -11.17
N ASP A 309 -4.69 3.52 -11.45
CA ASP A 309 -3.37 3.79 -12.00
C ASP A 309 -2.53 4.67 -11.06
N TYR A 310 -1.22 4.66 -11.29
CA TYR A 310 -0.27 5.44 -10.51
C TYR A 310 0.09 6.78 -11.19
N GLY A 311 -0.65 7.20 -12.22
CA GLY A 311 -0.33 8.40 -13.01
C GLY A 311 -0.99 9.70 -12.53
N SER A 312 -1.83 9.61 -11.50
CA SER A 312 -2.63 10.74 -11.02
C SER A 312 -1.78 11.88 -10.42
N SER A 313 -2.18 13.13 -10.69
CA SER A 313 -1.56 14.33 -10.14
C SER A 313 -2.05 14.60 -8.72
N PHE A 314 -1.13 14.96 -7.84
CA PHE A 314 -1.42 15.37 -6.47
C PHE A 314 -1.56 16.89 -6.38
N GLU A 315 -2.48 17.34 -5.54
CA GLU A 315 -2.72 18.74 -5.23
C GLU A 315 -3.08 18.92 -3.74
N THR A 316 -2.88 20.13 -3.22
CA THR A 316 -3.32 20.47 -1.87
C THR A 316 -4.84 20.64 -1.86
N ILE A 317 -5.55 19.83 -1.06
CA ILE A 317 -7.01 19.91 -0.92
C ILE A 317 -7.36 20.97 0.12
N SER A 318 -8.12 21.99 -0.30
CA SER A 318 -8.59 23.03 0.61
C SER A 318 -9.64 22.48 1.58
N GLY A 319 -9.51 22.81 2.87
CA GLY A 319 -10.47 22.38 3.90
C GLY A 319 -10.26 20.97 4.43
N SER A 320 -9.12 20.34 4.11
CA SER A 320 -8.71 19.09 4.75
C SER A 320 -8.45 19.30 6.24
N ILE A 321 -8.92 18.36 7.06
CA ILE A 321 -8.75 18.38 8.52
C ILE A 321 -7.54 17.58 8.95
N PHE A 322 -7.29 16.43 8.31
CA PHE A 322 -6.14 15.60 8.64
C PHE A 322 -4.84 16.21 8.11
N ASN A 323 -3.77 16.09 8.91
CA ASN A 323 -2.42 16.56 8.58
C ASN A 323 -1.76 15.64 7.57
N VAL A 324 -2.36 15.48 6.40
CA VAL A 324 -1.82 14.70 5.30
C VAL A 324 -1.39 15.65 4.20
N GLY A 325 -0.39 15.25 3.41
CA GLY A 325 0.13 16.09 2.34
C GLY A 325 -0.83 16.21 1.16
N GLU A 326 -0.25 16.44 -0.02
CA GLU A 326 -1.04 16.53 -1.24
C GLU A 326 -1.80 15.23 -1.53
N ARG A 327 -3.03 15.37 -2.05
CA ARG A 327 -3.94 14.26 -2.37
C ARG A 327 -4.39 14.37 -3.82
N VAL A 328 -5.02 13.33 -4.34
CA VAL A 328 -5.64 13.33 -5.65
C VAL A 328 -7.11 13.72 -5.48
N ALA A 329 -7.57 14.83 -6.08
CA ALA A 329 -8.98 15.21 -6.03
C ALA A 329 -9.85 14.29 -6.91
N LEU A 330 -10.74 13.51 -6.30
CA LEU A 330 -11.55 12.52 -7.00
C LEU A 330 -12.51 13.08 -8.07
N PRO A 331 -13.09 14.28 -7.92
CA PRO A 331 -13.97 14.86 -8.94
C PRO A 331 -13.26 15.18 -10.27
N SER A 332 -11.95 15.44 -10.24
CA SER A 332 -11.17 15.91 -11.39
C SER A 332 -10.32 14.82 -12.06
N VAL A 333 -10.24 13.62 -11.49
CA VAL A 333 -9.41 12.54 -12.05
C VAL A 333 -10.02 11.96 -13.32
N SER A 334 -9.22 12.03 -14.40
CA SER A 334 -9.37 11.20 -15.60
C SER A 334 -8.44 10.00 -15.53
N GLY A 335 -8.91 8.80 -15.88
CA GLY A 335 -8.04 7.62 -15.92
C GLY A 335 -8.80 6.32 -15.72
N PHE A 336 -8.06 5.24 -15.50
CA PHE A 336 -8.66 3.97 -15.08
C PHE A 336 -9.13 4.09 -13.63
N ARG A 337 -10.34 3.61 -13.36
CA ARG A 337 -10.92 3.61 -12.02
C ARG A 337 -11.38 2.22 -11.64
N THR A 338 -11.35 1.93 -10.35
CA THR A 338 -11.90 0.71 -9.76
C THR A 338 -12.93 1.04 -8.69
N THR A 339 -13.89 0.14 -8.51
CA THR A 339 -14.83 0.12 -7.38
C THR A 339 -14.64 -1.13 -6.50
N GLU A 340 -13.60 -1.90 -6.80
CA GLU A 340 -13.22 -3.13 -6.09
C GLU A 340 -12.42 -2.74 -4.85
N LEU A 341 -13.12 -2.36 -3.77
CA LEU A 341 -12.50 -2.02 -2.50
C LEU A 341 -12.75 -3.15 -1.49
N GLU A 342 -11.73 -3.56 -0.78
CA GLU A 342 -11.78 -4.61 0.22
C GLU A 342 -11.15 -4.14 1.52
N GLU A 343 -11.47 -4.83 2.61
CA GLU A 343 -10.81 -4.60 3.92
C GLU A 343 -10.87 -3.13 4.36
N ILE A 344 -12.06 -2.55 4.23
CA ILE A 344 -12.35 -1.15 4.55
C ILE A 344 -12.22 -0.92 6.05
N MET A 345 -11.42 0.06 6.43
CA MET A 345 -11.26 0.51 7.82
C MET A 345 -11.32 2.05 7.89
N PRO A 346 -12.37 2.63 8.51
CA PRO A 346 -12.44 4.06 8.75
C PRO A 346 -11.60 4.45 9.97
N ASN A 347 -11.17 5.71 10.02
CA ASN A 347 -10.50 6.25 11.20
C ASN A 347 -11.45 6.22 12.42
N PRO A 348 -10.94 5.96 13.63
CA PRO A 348 -11.78 5.58 14.74
C PRO A 348 -12.55 6.74 15.38
N SER A 349 -11.95 7.92 15.44
CA SER A 349 -12.55 9.10 16.07
C SER A 349 -13.32 9.94 15.06
N GLN A 350 -14.34 10.64 15.54
CA GLN A 350 -15.04 11.64 14.73
C GLN A 350 -14.10 12.81 14.40
N ALA A 351 -14.16 13.29 13.16
CA ALA A 351 -13.39 14.42 12.65
C ALA A 351 -14.18 15.15 11.54
N GLY A 352 -13.77 16.35 11.15
CA GLY A 352 -14.51 17.14 10.14
C GLY A 352 -14.49 16.56 8.71
N GLU A 353 -13.71 15.51 8.46
CA GLU A 353 -13.81 14.65 7.29
C GLU A 353 -13.58 13.19 7.73
N LEU A 354 -14.14 12.23 7.01
CA LEU A 354 -13.92 10.80 7.26
C LEU A 354 -12.75 10.29 6.42
N ALA A 355 -11.73 9.68 7.04
CA ALA A 355 -10.67 8.97 6.35
C ALA A 355 -10.94 7.46 6.36
N ILE A 356 -10.74 6.82 5.22
CA ILE A 356 -10.91 5.37 5.06
C ILE A 356 -9.68 4.80 4.40
N ILE A 357 -9.10 3.77 5.01
CA ILE A 357 -8.08 2.92 4.42
C ILE A 357 -8.71 1.63 3.88
N PHE A 358 -8.22 1.13 2.75
CA PHE A 358 -8.75 -0.07 2.11
C PHE A 358 -7.71 -0.71 1.19
N ARG A 359 -7.94 -1.97 0.85
CA ARG A 359 -7.22 -2.69 -0.21
C ARG A 359 -7.95 -2.51 -1.55
N SER A 360 -7.21 -2.25 -2.62
CA SER A 360 -7.76 -2.25 -3.97
C SER A 360 -6.73 -2.62 -5.03
N PRO A 361 -7.15 -3.20 -6.17
CA PRO A 361 -6.25 -3.49 -7.28
C PRO A 361 -5.79 -2.20 -7.94
N MET A 362 -4.47 -1.99 -7.98
CA MET A 362 -3.81 -0.87 -8.63
C MET A 362 -2.81 -1.37 -9.67
N GLN A 363 -2.71 -0.66 -10.80
CA GLN A 363 -1.61 -0.87 -11.72
C GLN A 363 -0.30 -0.53 -11.01
N TYR A 364 0.58 -1.51 -10.98
CA TYR A 364 1.96 -1.43 -10.54
C TYR A 364 2.89 -1.43 -11.76
N LEU A 365 4.19 -1.26 -11.53
CA LEU A 365 5.23 -1.30 -12.57
C LEU A 365 5.00 -2.45 -13.57
N TRP A 366 5.32 -2.20 -14.84
CA TRP A 366 5.07 -3.12 -15.97
C TRP A 366 3.59 -3.41 -16.25
N ARG A 367 2.66 -2.51 -15.88
CA ARG A 367 1.21 -2.68 -16.08
C ARG A 367 0.64 -3.92 -15.38
N LYS A 368 1.38 -4.48 -14.41
CA LYS A 368 0.89 -5.57 -13.58
C LYS A 368 -0.13 -4.99 -12.61
N VAL A 369 -1.24 -5.67 -12.39
CA VAL A 369 -2.17 -5.30 -11.31
C VAL A 369 -1.72 -6.01 -10.04
N ARG A 370 -1.64 -5.24 -8.95
CA ARG A 370 -1.35 -5.72 -7.60
C ARG A 370 -2.33 -5.07 -6.65
N ASP A 371 -2.75 -5.81 -5.64
CA ASP A 371 -3.55 -5.21 -4.58
C ASP A 371 -2.62 -4.38 -3.70
N GLN A 372 -3.03 -3.14 -3.48
CA GLN A 372 -2.28 -2.15 -2.73
C GLN A 372 -3.23 -1.54 -1.69
N VAL A 373 -2.64 -0.99 -0.64
CA VAL A 373 -3.33 -0.26 0.40
C VAL A 373 -3.42 1.21 -0.01
N ASN A 374 -4.64 1.73 0.06
CA ASN A 374 -4.98 3.05 -0.41
C ASN A 374 -5.94 3.73 0.56
N MET A 375 -6.08 5.04 0.42
CA MET A 375 -6.99 5.83 1.22
C MET A 375 -7.93 6.67 0.39
N VAL A 376 -9.13 6.90 0.93
CA VAL A 376 -10.13 7.81 0.41
C VAL A 376 -10.66 8.65 1.57
N TYR A 377 -10.93 9.91 1.27
CA TYR A 377 -11.49 10.86 2.22
C TYR A 377 -12.90 11.22 1.77
N LEU A 378 -13.84 11.27 2.72
CA LEU A 378 -15.23 11.62 2.48
C LEU A 378 -15.59 12.84 3.33
N ALA A 379 -16.42 13.71 2.77
CA ALA A 379 -17.06 14.79 3.50
C ALA A 379 -18.40 15.08 2.82
N GLN A 380 -19.40 15.48 3.61
CA GLN A 380 -20.73 15.83 3.09
C GLN A 380 -21.34 14.71 2.22
N GLY A 381 -21.08 13.46 2.58
CA GLY A 381 -21.71 12.30 1.94
C GLY A 381 -21.09 11.88 0.63
N GLU A 382 -19.95 12.45 0.24
CA GLU A 382 -19.28 12.19 -1.04
C GLU A 382 -17.76 11.99 -0.88
N PRO A 383 -17.14 11.13 -1.70
CA PRO A 383 -15.67 11.01 -1.76
C PRO A 383 -15.05 12.28 -2.35
N THR A 384 -14.17 12.93 -1.59
CA THR A 384 -13.55 14.20 -1.97
C THR A 384 -12.18 13.99 -2.61
N SER A 385 -11.35 13.14 -2.00
CA SER A 385 -9.96 12.98 -2.36
C SER A 385 -9.44 11.57 -2.07
N TYR A 386 -8.33 11.21 -2.69
CA TYR A 386 -7.72 9.87 -2.65
C TYR A 386 -6.21 9.97 -2.51
N GLN A 387 -5.61 8.97 -1.87
CA GLN A 387 -4.17 8.92 -1.63
C GLN A 387 -3.66 7.45 -1.67
N PRO A 388 -2.75 7.08 -2.60
CA PRO A 388 -2.20 5.73 -2.68
C PRO A 388 -1.08 5.52 -1.65
N LEU A 389 -1.24 4.64 -0.67
CA LEU A 389 -0.22 4.45 0.36
C LEU A 389 0.88 3.50 -0.10
N SER A 390 0.55 2.21 -0.21
CA SER A 390 1.54 1.20 -0.60
C SER A 390 1.78 1.21 -2.11
N PHE A 391 3.04 0.98 -2.48
CA PHE A 391 3.48 0.78 -3.86
C PHE A 391 4.60 -0.27 -3.88
N THR A 392 4.23 -1.52 -3.63
CA THR A 392 5.15 -2.65 -3.42
C THR A 392 4.97 -3.72 -4.50
N THR A 393 5.95 -4.63 -4.61
CA THR A 393 5.82 -5.82 -5.48
C THR A 393 4.97 -6.92 -4.86
N GLU A 394 4.81 -6.89 -3.55
CA GLU A 394 4.10 -7.88 -2.76
C GLU A 394 2.61 -7.54 -2.66
N LEU A 395 1.85 -8.46 -2.06
CA LEU A 395 0.43 -8.26 -1.80
C LEU A 395 0.26 -7.45 -0.51
N SER A 396 -0.18 -6.20 -0.62
CA SER A 396 -0.54 -5.38 0.53
C SER A 396 -1.97 -5.68 0.96
N THR A 397 -2.19 -6.00 2.24
CA THR A 397 -3.48 -6.46 2.76
C THR A 397 -3.68 -6.04 4.21
N SER A 398 -4.90 -6.21 4.71
CA SER A 398 -5.32 -6.05 6.09
C SER A 398 -4.89 -4.71 6.70
N PRO A 399 -5.26 -3.58 6.07
CA PRO A 399 -4.90 -2.28 6.59
C PRO A 399 -5.65 -1.95 7.88
N ASN A 400 -4.99 -1.19 8.76
CA ASN A 400 -5.59 -0.53 9.91
C ASN A 400 -5.28 0.96 9.87
N LEU A 401 -6.20 1.77 10.41
CA LEU A 401 -6.10 3.23 10.43
C LEU A 401 -6.49 3.71 11.83
N MET A 402 -5.68 4.63 12.35
CA MET A 402 -5.91 5.36 13.57
C MET A 402 -5.63 6.85 13.32
N ASN A 403 -6.26 7.73 14.07
CA ASN A 403 -5.96 9.15 14.08
C ASN A 403 -5.58 9.60 15.51
N SER A 404 -4.64 10.53 15.62
CA SER A 404 -4.33 11.21 16.88
C SER A 404 -5.32 12.34 17.15
N ALA A 405 -5.22 12.96 18.34
CA ALA A 405 -5.97 14.15 18.70
C ALA A 405 -5.57 15.38 17.84
N GLU A 406 -4.32 15.41 17.38
CA GLU A 406 -3.76 16.46 16.51
C GLU A 406 -4.13 16.29 15.03
N HIS A 407 -5.00 15.31 14.71
CA HIS A 407 -5.39 14.93 13.35
C HIS A 407 -4.25 14.37 12.50
N ASP A 408 -3.19 13.83 13.12
CA ASP A 408 -2.23 12.98 12.44
C ASP A 408 -2.84 11.59 12.20
N LEU A 409 -2.51 10.98 11.08
CA LEU A 409 -2.97 9.63 10.75
C LEU A 409 -1.83 8.63 10.94
N HIS A 410 -2.19 7.47 11.47
CA HIS A 410 -1.32 6.33 11.73
C HIS A 410 -1.91 5.12 11.03
N VAL A 411 -1.09 4.43 10.23
CA VAL A 411 -1.55 3.29 9.43
C VAL A 411 -0.62 2.11 9.61
N THR A 412 -1.23 0.93 9.65
CA THR A 412 -0.51 -0.33 9.53
C THR A 412 -1.09 -1.15 8.40
N TRP A 413 -0.28 -2.02 7.82
CA TRP A 413 -0.75 -3.03 6.88
C TRP A 413 0.23 -4.19 6.81
N LEU A 414 -0.20 -5.24 6.13
CA LEU A 414 0.54 -6.47 5.92
C LEU A 414 1.07 -6.55 4.49
N GLU A 415 2.33 -6.92 4.32
CA GLU A 415 2.88 -7.39 3.04
C GLU A 415 3.07 -8.91 3.11
N LYS A 416 2.46 -9.65 2.19
CA LYS A 416 2.60 -11.12 2.15
C LYS A 416 4.04 -11.52 1.80
N ILE A 417 4.68 -12.31 2.66
CA ILE A 417 6.03 -12.86 2.42
C ILE A 417 5.92 -14.31 1.93
N GLU A 418 5.25 -15.16 2.71
CA GLU A 418 5.03 -16.59 2.44
C GLU A 418 3.57 -16.95 2.76
N ASP A 419 3.21 -18.22 2.63
CA ASP A 419 1.89 -18.68 3.08
C ASP A 419 1.77 -18.56 4.60
N ASN A 420 0.75 -17.80 5.04
CA ASN A 420 0.47 -17.47 6.44
C ASN A 420 1.63 -16.79 7.18
N TRP A 421 2.40 -15.96 6.46
CA TRP A 421 3.47 -15.15 7.06
C TRP A 421 3.52 -13.79 6.39
N TYR A 422 3.33 -12.75 7.19
CA TYR A 422 3.16 -11.38 6.74
C TYR A 422 4.13 -10.45 7.46
N ALA A 423 4.73 -9.53 6.72
CA ALA A 423 5.49 -8.43 7.29
C ALA A 423 4.53 -7.29 7.65
N VAL A 424 4.63 -6.80 8.88
CA VAL A 424 3.83 -5.69 9.37
C VAL A 424 4.60 -4.40 9.14
N TYR A 425 3.95 -3.45 8.47
CA TYR A 425 4.49 -2.12 8.23
C TYR A 425 3.66 -1.07 8.95
N PHE A 426 4.33 -0.03 9.43
CA PHE A 426 3.73 1.13 10.07
C PHE A 426 4.19 2.43 9.41
N ALA A 427 3.27 3.35 9.16
CA ALA A 427 3.57 4.70 8.71
C ALA A 427 2.68 5.72 9.40
N SER A 428 3.13 6.97 9.44
CA SER A 428 2.39 8.07 10.04
C SER A 428 2.54 9.35 9.25
N THR A 429 1.56 10.25 9.38
CA THR A 429 1.67 11.63 8.89
C THR A 429 2.20 12.60 9.95
N SER A 430 2.43 12.11 11.19
CA SER A 430 3.01 12.94 12.24
C SER A 430 4.38 13.49 11.83
N PRO A 431 4.61 14.81 11.94
CA PRO A 431 5.88 15.42 11.52
C PRO A 431 7.10 14.84 12.23
N THR A 432 6.98 14.49 13.51
CA THR A 432 8.07 13.93 14.32
C THR A 432 8.46 12.53 13.83
N ILE A 433 7.46 11.65 13.65
CA ILE A 433 7.68 10.30 13.12
C ILE A 433 8.21 10.35 11.67
N SER A 434 7.67 11.26 10.86
CA SER A 434 8.11 11.45 9.47
C SER A 434 9.58 11.86 9.38
N GLU A 435 10.04 12.77 10.25
CA GLU A 435 11.46 13.13 10.34
C GLU A 435 12.31 11.93 10.72
N THR A 436 11.93 11.18 11.76
CA THR A 436 12.64 9.97 12.21
C THR A 436 12.77 8.94 11.09
N PHE A 437 11.68 8.63 10.38
CA PHE A 437 11.64 7.58 9.34
C PHE A 437 12.21 8.04 7.99
N SER A 438 12.47 9.34 7.83
CA SER A 438 13.11 9.87 6.61
C SER A 438 14.60 9.49 6.50
N HIS A 439 15.24 9.16 7.62
CA HIS A 439 16.66 8.81 7.65
C HIS A 439 16.93 7.49 6.93
N SER A 440 17.67 7.54 5.81
CA SER A 440 18.04 6.34 5.07
C SER A 440 19.16 5.57 5.77
N THR A 441 19.00 4.25 5.88
CA THR A 441 20.06 3.38 6.39
C THR A 441 21.09 3.05 5.31
N GLY A 442 22.34 2.75 5.69
CA GLY A 442 23.36 2.31 4.74
C GLY A 442 22.99 0.99 4.04
N ARG A 443 22.17 0.16 4.69
CA ARG A 443 21.65 -1.12 4.17
C ARG A 443 20.65 -0.88 3.04
N GLU A 444 19.73 0.06 3.20
CA GLU A 444 18.79 0.48 2.16
C GLU A 444 19.49 1.02 0.93
N LEU A 445 20.46 1.92 1.11
CA LEU A 445 21.22 2.48 -0.02
C LEU A 445 21.95 1.38 -0.80
N GLY A 446 22.51 0.39 -0.08
CA GLY A 446 23.11 -0.79 -0.68
C GLY A 446 22.12 -1.63 -1.49
N ARG A 447 20.90 -1.85 -0.95
CA ARG A 447 19.84 -2.61 -1.62
C ARG A 447 19.33 -1.89 -2.87
N VAL A 448 19.01 -0.60 -2.77
CA VAL A 448 18.56 0.22 -3.91
C VAL A 448 19.63 0.21 -5.00
N PHE A 449 20.90 0.40 -4.65
CA PHE A 449 22.00 0.30 -5.61
C PHE A 449 22.06 -1.08 -6.27
N ALA A 450 21.92 -2.17 -5.50
CA ALA A 450 21.92 -3.52 -6.04
C ALA A 450 20.74 -3.78 -6.99
N GLN A 451 19.53 -3.32 -6.64
CA GLN A 451 18.33 -3.42 -7.47
C GLN A 451 18.48 -2.63 -8.77
N VAL A 452 18.96 -1.39 -8.70
CA VAL A 452 19.26 -0.55 -9.88
C VAL A 452 20.31 -1.23 -10.76
N ALA A 453 21.42 -1.70 -10.19
CA ALA A 453 22.48 -2.37 -10.92
C ALA A 453 22.02 -3.66 -11.61
N PHE A 454 21.22 -4.47 -10.91
CA PHE A 454 20.67 -5.71 -11.46
C PHE A 454 19.63 -5.41 -12.55
N GLY A 455 18.73 -4.45 -12.31
CA GLY A 455 17.76 -3.98 -13.30
C GLY A 455 18.43 -3.50 -14.58
N MET A 456 19.50 -2.71 -14.44
CA MET A 456 20.32 -2.27 -15.57
C MET A 456 21.02 -3.43 -16.28
N LEU A 457 21.57 -4.39 -15.55
CA LEU A 457 22.22 -5.57 -16.13
C LEU A 457 21.23 -6.41 -16.94
N VAL A 458 20.04 -6.66 -16.41
CA VAL A 458 18.96 -7.36 -17.13
C VAL A 458 18.56 -6.57 -18.38
N GLY A 459 18.42 -5.25 -18.28
CA GLY A 459 18.14 -4.38 -19.42
C GLY A 459 19.22 -4.41 -20.51
N ILE A 460 20.51 -4.47 -20.14
CA ILE A 460 21.63 -4.59 -21.08
C ILE A 460 21.57 -5.91 -21.86
N LEU A 461 21.05 -6.99 -21.28
CA LEU A 461 20.89 -8.27 -22.00
C LEU A 461 19.95 -8.15 -23.22
N MET A 462 19.05 -7.16 -23.22
CA MET A 462 18.17 -6.85 -24.37
C MET A 462 18.83 -5.95 -25.42
N ALA A 463 20.01 -5.39 -25.13
CA ALA A 463 20.72 -4.48 -26.03
C ALA A 463 21.01 -5.05 -27.42
N PRO A 464 21.41 -6.33 -27.60
CA PRO A 464 21.67 -6.86 -28.94
C PRO A 464 20.43 -6.86 -29.85
N ILE A 465 19.26 -7.12 -29.28
CA ILE A 465 17.98 -7.12 -30.01
C ILE A 465 17.63 -5.69 -30.40
N ALA A 466 17.65 -4.76 -29.45
CA ALA A 466 17.39 -3.34 -29.70
C ALA A 466 18.36 -2.76 -30.74
N ALA A 467 19.66 -3.03 -30.58
CA ALA A 467 20.70 -2.61 -31.51
C ALA A 467 20.47 -3.19 -32.91
N GLY A 468 20.11 -4.47 -33.02
CA GLY A 468 19.83 -5.11 -34.30
C GLY A 468 18.70 -4.42 -35.08
N ILE A 469 17.62 -4.07 -34.40
CA ILE A 469 16.48 -3.35 -34.99
C ILE A 469 16.88 -1.91 -35.37
N LEU A 470 17.51 -1.18 -34.44
CA LEU A 470 17.88 0.23 -34.63
C LEU A 470 18.99 0.43 -35.68
N MET A 471 19.75 -0.62 -36.00
CA MET A 471 20.85 -0.58 -36.96
C MET A 471 20.39 -0.61 -38.43
N ILE A 472 19.17 -1.08 -38.72
CA ILE A 472 18.68 -1.25 -40.10
C ILE A 472 18.68 0.07 -40.88
N ALA A 473 18.03 1.12 -40.34
CA ALA A 473 17.92 2.41 -41.03
C ALA A 473 19.27 3.15 -41.19
N PRO A 474 20.13 3.24 -40.15
CA PRO A 474 21.48 3.82 -40.30
C PRO A 474 22.34 3.09 -41.32
N LEU A 475 22.29 1.76 -41.39
CA LEU A 475 23.03 0.99 -42.40
C LEU A 475 22.51 1.25 -43.81
N ALA A 476 21.19 1.37 -43.99
CA ALA A 476 20.61 1.75 -45.29
C ALA A 476 21.09 3.14 -45.74
N ILE A 477 21.15 4.11 -44.82
CA ILE A 477 21.70 5.45 -45.11
C ILE A 477 23.16 5.35 -45.52
N LEU A 478 24.00 4.63 -44.76
CA LEU A 478 25.40 4.44 -45.13
C LEU A 478 25.56 3.77 -46.49
N PHE A 479 24.71 2.79 -46.81
CA PHE A 479 24.70 2.09 -48.09
C PHE A 479 24.35 3.04 -49.24
N ILE A 480 23.30 3.86 -49.10
CA ILE A 480 22.89 4.86 -50.10
C ILE A 480 24.00 5.91 -50.34
N PHE A 481 24.73 6.31 -49.28
CA PHE A 481 25.85 7.25 -49.39
C PHE A 481 27.18 6.59 -49.78
N SER A 482 27.24 5.27 -49.94
CA SER A 482 28.47 4.54 -50.31
C SER A 482 29.01 4.93 -51.70
N PRO A 483 28.19 5.02 -52.77
CA PRO A 483 28.66 5.41 -54.10
C PRO A 483 29.17 6.85 -54.13
N LEU A 484 28.48 7.77 -53.45
CA LEU A 484 28.85 9.19 -53.38
C LEU A 484 30.24 9.41 -52.76
N ARG A 485 30.68 8.49 -51.90
CA ARG A 485 32.00 8.53 -51.25
C ARG A 485 33.14 7.98 -52.12
N LYS A 486 32.85 7.18 -53.15
CA LYS A 486 33.89 6.57 -54.01
C LYS A 486 34.35 7.46 -55.17
N TYR A 487 33.56 8.45 -55.57
CA TYR A 487 33.80 9.23 -56.80
C TYR A 487 34.26 10.68 -56.56
N SER A 488 34.59 11.06 -55.32
CA SER A 488 34.85 12.46 -54.96
C SER A 488 36.26 12.71 -54.43
N SER A 489 36.78 13.93 -54.56
CA SER A 489 38.03 14.38 -53.91
C SER A 489 38.00 14.16 -52.39
N GLU A 490 39.17 13.99 -51.74
CA GLU A 490 39.30 13.70 -50.30
C GLU A 490 38.43 14.61 -49.41
N ARG A 491 38.41 15.93 -49.66
CA ARG A 491 37.60 16.89 -48.89
C ARG A 491 36.09 16.62 -49.00
N VAL A 492 35.62 16.21 -50.17
CA VAL A 492 34.20 15.92 -50.42
C VAL A 492 33.81 14.56 -49.83
N GLN A 493 34.74 13.60 -49.81
CA GLN A 493 34.58 12.31 -49.16
C GLN A 493 34.41 12.46 -47.62
N ASP A 494 35.19 13.36 -47.00
CA ASP A 494 35.05 13.67 -45.57
C ASP A 494 33.70 14.33 -45.26
N ILE A 495 33.26 15.28 -46.09
CA ILE A 495 31.95 15.96 -45.93
C ILE A 495 30.80 14.94 -46.01
N PHE A 496 30.77 14.10 -47.05
CA PHE A 496 29.73 13.08 -47.19
C PHE A 496 29.78 12.02 -46.08
N SER A 497 30.97 11.74 -45.55
CA SER A 497 31.12 10.83 -44.40
C SER A 497 30.48 11.42 -43.14
N VAL A 498 30.75 12.70 -42.84
CA VAL A 498 30.13 13.41 -41.70
C VAL A 498 28.61 13.49 -41.86
N ILE A 499 28.12 13.87 -43.05
CA ILE A 499 26.67 13.93 -43.33
C ILE A 499 26.02 12.55 -43.14
N SER A 500 26.65 11.49 -43.65
CA SER A 500 26.12 10.13 -43.51
C SER A 500 26.08 9.65 -42.06
N ILE A 501 27.04 10.06 -41.23
CA ILE A 501 27.05 9.78 -39.79
C ILE A 501 25.93 10.56 -39.10
N LEU A 502 25.79 11.86 -39.37
CA LEU A 502 24.74 12.69 -38.77
C LEU A 502 23.34 12.16 -39.10
N LEU A 503 23.07 11.85 -40.36
CA LEU A 503 21.80 11.24 -40.77
C LEU A 503 21.59 9.86 -40.14
N GLY A 504 22.66 9.06 -40.02
CA GLY A 504 22.62 7.79 -39.32
C GLY A 504 22.22 7.94 -37.84
N ILE A 505 22.80 8.90 -37.12
CA ILE A 505 22.46 9.21 -35.73
C ILE A 505 21.00 9.67 -35.61
N VAL A 506 20.53 10.54 -36.51
CA VAL A 506 19.13 10.99 -36.54
C VAL A 506 18.19 9.81 -36.75
N ALA A 507 18.52 8.89 -37.65
CA ALA A 507 17.72 7.69 -37.88
C ALA A 507 17.66 6.76 -36.65
N VAL A 508 18.76 6.61 -35.91
CA VAL A 508 18.75 5.86 -34.63
C VAL A 508 17.80 6.53 -33.63
N TRP A 509 17.87 7.85 -33.49
CA TRP A 509 17.01 8.59 -32.56
C TRP A 509 15.52 8.48 -32.92
N MET A 510 15.18 8.61 -34.20
CA MET A 510 13.82 8.38 -34.67
C MET A 510 13.36 6.95 -34.41
N GLY A 511 14.22 5.96 -34.69
CA GLY A 511 13.92 4.55 -34.43
C GLY A 511 13.72 4.28 -32.93
N LYS A 512 14.52 4.91 -32.07
CA LYS A 512 14.43 4.81 -30.61
C LYS A 512 13.11 5.38 -30.10
N LEU A 513 12.70 6.56 -30.56
CA LEU A 513 11.40 7.15 -30.21
C LEU A 513 10.22 6.34 -30.75
N ALA A 514 10.36 5.70 -31.92
CA ALA A 514 9.33 4.82 -32.45
C ALA A 514 9.22 3.49 -31.67
N MET A 515 10.35 2.94 -31.23
CA MET A 515 10.39 1.70 -30.44
C MET A 515 9.96 1.93 -28.99
N LEU A 516 10.23 3.12 -28.43
CA LEU A 516 9.94 3.51 -27.05
C LEU A 516 9.19 4.85 -27.03
N PRO A 517 7.90 4.87 -27.43
CA PRO A 517 7.12 6.12 -27.51
C PRO A 517 6.99 6.82 -26.15
N ASP A 518 6.89 6.05 -25.07
CA ASP A 518 6.75 6.57 -23.70
C ASP A 518 8.09 6.93 -23.03
N MET A 519 9.23 6.83 -23.75
CA MET A 519 10.56 7.15 -23.20
C MET A 519 10.64 8.58 -22.64
N LEU A 520 9.94 9.52 -23.26
CA LEU A 520 9.93 10.92 -22.82
C LEU A 520 8.97 11.17 -21.63
N GLY A 521 7.97 10.32 -21.43
CA GLY A 521 7.07 10.37 -20.27
C GLY A 521 7.63 9.64 -19.04
N TYR A 522 8.46 8.63 -19.27
CA TYR A 522 9.11 7.85 -18.21
C TYR A 522 10.28 8.61 -17.56
N VAL A 523 10.27 8.71 -16.23
CA VAL A 523 11.39 9.29 -15.49
C VAL A 523 12.49 8.22 -15.33
N PRO A 524 13.71 8.46 -15.83
CA PRO A 524 14.81 7.52 -15.67
C PRO A 524 15.00 7.09 -14.23
N PHE A 525 15.21 5.80 -14.04
CA PHE A 525 15.38 5.14 -12.74
C PHE A 525 14.15 5.08 -11.83
N SER A 526 13.00 5.64 -12.21
CA SER A 526 11.82 5.66 -11.34
C SER A 526 11.22 4.28 -11.05
N ALA A 527 11.56 3.26 -11.84
CA ALA A 527 11.21 1.87 -11.54
C ALA A 527 11.98 1.26 -10.36
N TRP A 528 13.08 1.90 -9.94
CA TRP A 528 13.94 1.41 -8.84
C TRP A 528 14.17 2.47 -7.76
N ILE A 529 14.07 3.75 -8.11
CA ILE A 529 14.16 4.88 -7.19
C ILE A 529 12.75 5.44 -7.02
N PRO A 530 12.11 5.19 -5.87
CA PRO A 530 10.69 5.45 -5.68
C PRO A 530 10.35 6.95 -5.69
N GLU A 531 11.20 7.80 -5.13
CA GLU A 531 11.00 9.24 -5.13
C GLU A 531 12.11 9.98 -5.87
N ILE A 532 11.74 10.61 -6.98
CA ILE A 532 12.58 11.53 -7.73
C ILE A 532 11.88 12.89 -7.68
N PRO A 533 12.48 13.92 -7.06
CA PRO A 533 11.88 15.25 -7.00
C PRO A 533 11.49 15.74 -8.40
N PHE A 534 10.34 16.41 -8.53
CA PHE A 534 9.80 16.83 -9.83
C PHE A 534 10.81 17.62 -10.68
N ALA A 535 11.55 18.54 -10.06
CA ALA A 535 12.60 19.31 -10.73
C ALA A 535 13.71 18.42 -11.31
N LEU A 536 14.08 17.35 -10.61
CA LEU A 536 15.07 16.37 -11.08
C LEU A 536 14.46 15.42 -12.12
N ALA A 537 13.18 15.07 -11.98
CA ALA A 537 12.47 14.19 -12.90
C ALA A 537 12.46 14.76 -14.33
N GLU A 538 12.14 16.04 -14.49
CA GLU A 538 12.18 16.74 -15.79
C GLU A 538 13.59 16.78 -16.39
N ILE A 539 14.60 17.06 -15.55
CA ILE A 539 16.00 17.07 -15.96
C ILE A 539 16.43 15.66 -16.40
N LEU A 540 16.02 14.61 -15.70
CA LEU A 540 16.37 13.23 -16.04
C LEU A 540 15.70 12.79 -17.35
N ARG A 541 14.39 13.07 -17.52
CA ARG A 541 13.60 12.73 -18.73
C ARG A 541 14.29 13.15 -20.02
N LEU A 542 14.78 14.39 -20.07
CA LEU A 542 15.49 14.92 -21.24
C LEU A 542 17.00 14.67 -21.19
N GLY A 543 17.60 14.82 -20.01
CA GLY A 543 19.04 14.78 -19.82
C GLY A 543 19.64 13.40 -20.02
N VAL A 544 18.99 12.33 -19.53
CA VAL A 544 19.55 10.97 -19.62
C VAL A 544 19.61 10.45 -21.06
N PRO A 545 18.55 10.54 -21.89
CA PRO A 545 18.64 10.15 -23.30
C PRO A 545 19.72 10.91 -24.07
N VAL A 546 19.84 12.23 -23.84
CA VAL A 546 20.84 13.07 -24.50
C VAL A 546 22.25 12.69 -24.04
N LEU A 547 22.45 12.50 -22.73
CA LEU A 547 23.73 12.08 -22.16
C LEU A 547 24.19 10.74 -22.75
N PHE A 548 23.27 9.78 -22.90
CA PHE A 548 23.58 8.48 -23.50
C PHE A 548 24.09 8.60 -24.92
N SER A 549 23.42 9.41 -25.73
CA SER A 549 23.87 9.64 -27.11
C SER A 549 25.17 10.41 -27.20
N LEU A 550 25.39 11.41 -26.33
CA LEU A 550 26.68 12.11 -26.25
C LEU A 550 27.82 11.17 -25.84
N LEU A 551 27.58 10.28 -24.88
CA LEU A 551 28.55 9.28 -24.44
C LEU A 551 28.83 8.26 -25.55
N ALA A 552 27.79 7.81 -26.27
CA ALA A 552 27.93 6.93 -27.42
C ALA A 552 28.73 7.59 -28.56
N ILE A 553 28.48 8.87 -28.86
CA ILE A 553 29.26 9.66 -29.83
C ILE A 553 30.72 9.75 -29.40
N PHE A 554 30.98 10.06 -28.13
CA PHE A 554 32.33 10.18 -27.58
C PHE A 554 33.11 8.86 -27.68
N ILE A 555 32.48 7.73 -27.30
CA ILE A 555 33.09 6.40 -27.39
C ILE A 555 33.33 6.01 -28.85
N ALA A 556 32.34 6.17 -29.72
CA ALA A 556 32.48 5.90 -31.15
C ALA A 556 33.60 6.74 -31.79
N TRP A 557 33.69 8.02 -31.43
CA TRP A 557 34.74 8.93 -31.89
C TRP A 557 36.13 8.48 -31.42
N PHE A 558 36.27 8.17 -30.13
CA PHE A 558 37.53 7.75 -29.54
C PHE A 558 38.06 6.46 -30.18
N TYR A 559 37.20 5.46 -30.40
CA TYR A 559 37.64 4.18 -30.98
C TYR A 559 37.80 4.22 -32.51
N THR A 560 37.06 5.08 -33.22
CA THR A 560 37.13 5.17 -34.68
C THR A 560 38.26 6.11 -35.12
N TYR A 561 38.20 7.38 -34.71
CA TYR A 561 39.06 8.42 -35.27
C TYR A 561 40.38 8.58 -34.53
N ARG A 562 40.44 8.26 -33.22
CA ARG A 562 41.70 8.36 -32.45
C ARG A 562 42.64 7.17 -32.66
N GLN A 563 42.12 5.99 -33.01
CA GLN A 563 42.91 4.76 -33.23
C GLN A 563 43.30 4.51 -34.70
N SER A 564 43.21 5.53 -35.57
CA SER A 564 43.56 5.49 -37.01
C SER A 564 42.59 4.72 -37.93
N ASN A 565 41.46 4.21 -37.42
CA ASN A 565 40.46 3.48 -38.20
C ASN A 565 39.32 4.41 -38.68
N LYS A 566 39.54 5.20 -39.73
CA LYS A 566 38.54 6.16 -40.27
C LYS A 566 37.36 5.51 -41.02
N SER A 567 36.64 4.60 -40.38
CA SER A 567 35.47 3.92 -40.99
C SER A 567 34.17 4.43 -40.39
N THR A 568 33.32 5.02 -41.23
CA THR A 568 31.97 5.45 -40.83
C THR A 568 31.09 4.28 -40.38
N LEU A 569 31.31 3.08 -40.95
CA LEU A 569 30.58 1.88 -40.56
C LEU A 569 30.92 1.51 -39.13
N TYR A 570 32.21 1.46 -38.79
CA TYR A 570 32.64 1.18 -37.41
C TYR A 570 32.12 2.24 -36.44
N PHE A 571 32.11 3.52 -36.83
CA PHE A 571 31.52 4.58 -36.01
C PHE A 571 30.05 4.30 -35.68
N ILE A 572 29.22 4.03 -36.70
CA ILE A 572 27.78 3.77 -36.51
C ILE A 572 27.54 2.48 -35.73
N LEU A 573 28.30 1.41 -35.98
CA LEU A 573 28.18 0.17 -35.22
C LEU A 573 28.47 0.37 -33.73
N ILE A 574 29.54 1.09 -33.40
CA ILE A 574 29.90 1.39 -32.00
C ILE A 574 28.84 2.32 -31.38
N TYR A 575 28.42 3.37 -32.09
CA TYR A 575 27.39 4.29 -31.62
C TYR A 575 26.08 3.57 -31.30
N VAL A 576 25.54 2.78 -32.25
CA VAL A 576 24.30 2.02 -32.06
C VAL A 576 24.44 1.02 -30.92
N GLY A 577 25.55 0.28 -30.85
CA GLY A 577 25.78 -0.70 -29.80
C GLY A 577 25.82 -0.08 -28.40
N VAL A 578 26.54 1.04 -28.24
CA VAL A 578 26.65 1.75 -26.96
C VAL A 578 25.34 2.45 -26.58
N ASP A 579 24.73 3.21 -27.50
CA ASP A 579 23.46 3.92 -27.21
C ASP A 579 22.35 2.93 -26.90
N SER A 580 22.27 1.81 -27.63
CA SER A 580 21.27 0.76 -27.35
C SER A 580 21.53 0.11 -26.00
N ALA A 581 22.78 -0.21 -25.64
CA ALA A 581 23.10 -0.80 -24.35
C ALA A 581 22.74 0.11 -23.17
N LEU A 582 23.08 1.41 -23.26
CA LEU A 582 22.73 2.38 -22.22
C LEU A 582 21.21 2.61 -22.16
N THR A 583 20.56 2.71 -23.32
CA THR A 583 19.11 2.90 -23.39
C THR A 583 18.38 1.70 -22.80
N THR A 584 18.70 0.48 -23.20
CA THR A 584 18.02 -0.70 -22.68
C THR A 584 18.35 -0.93 -21.20
N ALA A 585 19.52 -0.53 -20.71
CA ALA A 585 19.81 -0.58 -19.27
C ALA A 585 18.73 0.14 -18.42
N ILE A 586 18.25 1.30 -18.86
CA ILE A 586 17.25 2.07 -18.10
C ILE A 586 15.82 1.81 -18.57
N TYR A 587 15.62 1.74 -19.89
CA TYR A 587 14.28 1.78 -20.49
C TYR A 587 13.78 0.41 -20.94
N ALA A 588 14.55 -0.68 -20.79
CA ALA A 588 14.02 -2.03 -21.09
C ALA A 588 12.78 -2.38 -20.26
N VAL A 589 12.62 -1.76 -19.07
CA VAL A 589 11.41 -1.81 -18.24
C VAL A 589 10.15 -1.50 -19.06
N LEU A 590 10.21 -0.54 -20.00
CA LEU A 590 9.08 -0.19 -20.87
C LEU A 590 8.77 -1.27 -21.90
N ILE A 591 9.78 -2.03 -22.33
CA ILE A 591 9.63 -3.15 -23.27
C ILE A 591 9.02 -4.36 -22.55
N TYR A 592 9.52 -4.68 -21.35
CA TYR A 592 8.99 -5.78 -20.55
C TYR A 592 7.55 -5.56 -20.11
N GLY A 593 7.12 -4.32 -19.86
CA GLY A 593 5.72 -4.03 -19.53
C GLY A 593 4.74 -4.10 -20.71
N ALA A 594 5.23 -4.27 -21.94
CA ALA A 594 4.42 -4.43 -23.14
C ALA A 594 4.27 -5.91 -23.58
N ILE A 595 5.07 -6.82 -23.01
CA ILE A 595 5.04 -8.27 -23.23
C ILE A 595 4.27 -8.90 -22.07
#